data_AF-A0A1I4BSR3-F1
#
_entry.id   AF-A0A1I4BSR3-F1
#
_cell.length_a   1.000
_cell.length_b   1.000
_cell.length_c   1.000
_cell.angle_alpha   90.00
_cell.angle_beta   90.00
_cell.angle_gamma   90.00
#
_symmetry.space_group_name_H-M   'P 1'
#
loop_
_entity.id
_entity.type
_entity.pdbx_description
1 polymer ?
#
loop_
_entity_poly.entity_id
_entity_poly.type
_entity_poly.pdbx_seq_one_letter_code
_entity_poly.pdbx_strand_id
1 'polypeptide(L)'
;MKPIQVIDKARSRYKTDARLAPLPVSSLPAASGVAKPSGPKDSDARYRLTRVRTAIHIITERLPPAWREWAAEFYLRRRDAPGPAAEHVFQYLLGAAKWRRKSAPQNEGSIAKGADRFYERQYRQYLNPTMGAFAMTATRVLLAAGGAPQGLLWRRRRKTGAAMLEETEAGAPILVISREIVAVPIALPCLETHDECAAAMRWLRGYGATPRRYRELIDGQALNCVEPNVRACEQTRDGALLMVLGNVLKRKKLALLALHPCDPDAMGLHITLFGTQILEPKRLAREYGLPAGALATYEAAALRQGSLLMFCVGATEEVFTQCSQNLFFKHPLADDDSRKKAIAPQAWSPSLPLERLLEAQFETFQITVSASGLPGASPRNGDRGEAAFVTRRSGKTFILIPYYPGNFVHGHAAKLWSNQYGSLMIYDDHTARTAVTINGPSRVLWRETVERDFPDIASRSAATPGRSGDPTPSPEYWYLQEAAELAQQTEPLAAHALDPQRPTCSISAGGHAKHDKKPTYFATISEKPYDVARQHEREAAGRPRDPAGFEHRQWAHAVQSCLEQRRAHLNACLGAGAFNPAPPPAHPAR
;
A
#
# COMPACT_ATOMS: atom_id res chain seq x y z
N MET A 1 13.87 1.87 -66.54
CA MET A 1 14.65 0.69 -66.97
C MET A 1 14.17 -0.52 -66.19
N LYS A 2 14.02 -1.65 -66.88
CA LYS A 2 13.39 -2.91 -66.46
C LYS A 2 14.17 -3.68 -65.37
N PRO A 3 13.50 -4.61 -64.67
CA PRO A 3 13.97 -5.29 -63.46
C PRO A 3 14.69 -6.61 -63.76
N ILE A 4 15.32 -7.19 -62.73
CA ILE A 4 15.85 -8.56 -62.76
C ILE A 4 14.98 -9.42 -61.82
N GLN A 5 14.16 -10.28 -62.44
CA GLN A 5 13.75 -11.60 -61.92
C GLN A 5 14.97 -12.55 -62.07
N VAL A 6 15.14 -13.70 -61.42
CA VAL A 6 14.38 -14.96 -61.41
C VAL A 6 15.14 -15.81 -60.33
N ILE A 7 14.59 -16.67 -59.48
CA ILE A 7 14.16 -18.05 -59.79
C ILE A 7 13.36 -18.65 -58.63
N ASP A 8 12.21 -19.22 -59.03
CA ASP A 8 11.32 -20.17 -58.37
C ASP A 8 11.94 -21.53 -58.04
N LYS A 9 11.41 -22.18 -56.99
CA LYS A 9 10.92 -23.58 -56.95
C LYS A 9 10.68 -23.94 -55.47
N ALA A 10 9.60 -24.59 -55.04
CA ALA A 10 8.43 -25.13 -55.68
C ALA A 10 7.34 -25.31 -54.60
N ARG A 11 6.10 -24.93 -54.92
CA ARG A 11 4.89 -25.46 -54.27
C ARG A 11 4.63 -26.87 -54.80
N SER A 12 4.05 -27.75 -53.99
CA SER A 12 2.71 -28.33 -54.27
C SER A 12 2.45 -29.63 -53.49
N ARG A 13 1.15 -29.79 -53.17
CA ARG A 13 0.38 -31.00 -52.82
C ARG A 13 0.38 -31.35 -51.31
N TYR A 14 -0.75 -31.63 -50.63
CA TYR A 14 -2.10 -32.05 -51.02
C TYR A 14 -3.17 -31.44 -50.10
N LYS A 15 -4.41 -31.38 -50.62
CA LYS A 15 -5.66 -30.98 -49.98
C LYS A 15 -6.36 -32.17 -49.28
N THR A 16 -7.19 -31.79 -48.29
CA THR A 16 -8.52 -32.32 -47.87
C THR A 16 -8.68 -33.64 -47.11
N ASP A 17 -9.32 -33.46 -45.94
CA ASP A 17 -10.42 -34.21 -45.32
C ASP A 17 -10.30 -35.70 -44.99
N ALA A 18 -10.37 -36.03 -43.69
CA ALA A 18 -11.49 -36.80 -43.14
C ALA A 18 -11.37 -36.96 -41.61
N ARG A 19 -12.56 -37.00 -40.99
CA ARG A 19 -12.90 -37.31 -39.59
C ARG A 19 -12.08 -38.46 -38.98
N LEU A 20 -11.82 -38.41 -37.67
CA LEU A 20 -12.09 -39.51 -36.72
C LEU A 20 -11.79 -39.09 -35.26
N ALA A 21 -12.50 -39.76 -34.36
CA ALA A 21 -12.81 -39.44 -32.97
C ALA A 21 -11.63 -39.62 -31.96
N PRO A 22 -11.81 -39.27 -30.67
CA PRO A 22 -10.74 -39.13 -29.68
C PRO A 22 -10.55 -40.39 -28.83
N LEU A 23 -9.30 -40.77 -28.55
CA LEU A 23 -8.92 -41.73 -27.48
C LEU A 23 -7.42 -41.55 -27.16
N PRO A 24 -6.87 -42.07 -26.05
CA PRO A 24 -7.32 -41.96 -24.66
C PRO A 24 -6.16 -41.59 -23.70
N VAL A 25 -6.50 -41.37 -22.44
CA VAL A 25 -5.58 -41.28 -21.31
C VAL A 25 -5.07 -42.68 -20.94
N SER A 26 -3.76 -42.91 -21.00
CA SER A 26 -3.03 -43.98 -20.28
C SER A 26 -1.52 -43.70 -20.39
N SER A 27 -0.88 -43.13 -19.36
CA SER A 27 -0.16 -43.84 -18.30
C SER A 27 1.28 -44.30 -18.64
N LEU A 28 2.22 -43.66 -17.91
CA LEU A 28 3.59 -44.09 -17.52
C LEU A 28 4.72 -43.94 -18.56
N PRO A 29 6.01 -43.74 -18.15
CA PRO A 29 6.59 -44.04 -16.84
C PRO A 29 7.37 -42.91 -16.15
N ALA A 30 7.54 -43.08 -14.84
CA ALA A 30 8.52 -42.39 -14.03
C ALA A 30 9.94 -42.67 -14.56
N ALA A 31 10.62 -41.62 -15.00
CA ALA A 31 12.05 -41.66 -15.35
C ALA A 31 12.85 -40.84 -14.32
N SER A 32 13.49 -41.61 -13.44
CA SER A 32 14.76 -41.38 -12.79
C SER A 32 15.62 -40.19 -13.26
N GLY A 33 16.16 -39.46 -12.28
CA GLY A 33 17.53 -38.92 -12.38
C GLY A 33 17.68 -37.48 -12.87
N VAL A 34 16.97 -36.51 -12.28
CA VAL A 34 17.45 -35.12 -12.34
C VAL A 34 18.50 -34.95 -11.25
N ALA A 35 19.75 -34.78 -11.67
CA ALA A 35 20.87 -34.44 -10.82
C ALA A 35 20.49 -33.28 -9.87
N LYS A 36 20.75 -33.47 -8.56
CA LYS A 36 20.74 -32.37 -7.60
C LYS A 36 21.60 -31.24 -8.17
N PRO A 37 21.11 -29.99 -8.27
CA PRO A 37 21.99 -28.90 -8.60
C PRO A 37 23.03 -28.80 -7.48
N SER A 38 24.28 -29.08 -7.84
CA SER A 38 25.45 -28.76 -7.04
C SER A 38 25.45 -27.26 -6.73
N GLY A 39 25.91 -26.91 -5.53
CA GLY A 39 25.63 -25.66 -4.82
C GLY A 39 25.93 -24.34 -5.54
N PRO A 40 25.50 -23.20 -4.95
CA PRO A 40 25.69 -21.90 -5.58
C PRO A 40 27.15 -21.46 -5.48
N LYS A 41 27.93 -21.68 -6.54
CA LYS A 41 29.12 -20.88 -6.85
C LYS A 41 28.69 -19.72 -7.75
N ASP A 42 28.33 -18.60 -7.14
CA ASP A 42 28.46 -17.27 -7.73
C ASP A 42 28.23 -16.20 -6.65
N SER A 43 29.31 -15.85 -5.94
CA SER A 43 29.32 -14.66 -5.10
C SER A 43 29.45 -13.45 -6.02
N ASP A 44 28.32 -12.90 -6.46
CA ASP A 44 28.28 -11.64 -7.19
C ASP A 44 28.99 -10.56 -6.34
N ALA A 45 30.17 -10.12 -6.79
CA ALA A 45 31.05 -9.22 -6.04
C ALA A 45 30.35 -7.91 -5.64
N ARG A 46 29.30 -7.50 -6.36
CA ARG A 46 28.49 -6.32 -6.07
C ARG A 46 27.80 -6.38 -4.70
N TYR A 47 27.52 -7.58 -4.19
CA TYR A 47 26.79 -7.79 -2.95
C TYR A 47 27.69 -8.18 -1.77
N ARG A 48 29.01 -8.26 -1.97
CA ARG A 48 29.95 -8.63 -0.92
C ARG A 48 30.01 -7.54 0.16
N LEU A 49 29.90 -7.95 1.42
CA LEU A 49 30.05 -7.06 2.57
C LEU A 49 31.55 -6.97 2.93
N THR A 50 32.20 -5.86 2.56
CA THR A 50 33.58 -5.60 2.98
C THR A 50 33.59 -4.96 4.38
N ARG A 51 34.70 -5.11 5.11
CA ARG A 51 34.87 -4.45 6.43
C ARG A 51 34.64 -2.93 6.36
N VAL A 52 35.10 -2.30 5.29
CA VAL A 52 34.92 -0.86 5.04
C VAL A 52 33.43 -0.54 4.84
N ARG A 53 32.74 -1.28 3.98
CA ARG A 53 31.30 -1.08 3.73
C ARG A 53 30.49 -1.29 5.02
N THR A 54 30.82 -2.33 5.80
CA THR A 54 30.23 -2.57 7.12
C THR A 54 30.49 -1.42 8.09
N ALA A 55 31.70 -0.84 8.11
CA ALA A 55 32.02 0.31 8.95
C ALA A 55 31.19 1.56 8.56
N ILE A 56 31.10 1.86 7.25
CA ILE A 56 30.27 2.96 6.75
C ILE A 56 28.80 2.74 7.13
N HIS A 57 28.29 1.51 7.03
CA HIS A 57 26.93 1.18 7.46
C HIS A 57 26.68 1.48 8.95
N ILE A 58 27.60 1.08 9.83
CA ILE A 58 27.51 1.34 11.28
C ILE A 58 27.51 2.85 11.56
N ILE A 59 28.35 3.60 10.86
CA ILE A 59 28.40 5.06 10.99
C ILE A 59 27.06 5.67 10.58
N THR A 60 26.52 5.26 9.42
CA THR A 60 25.21 5.74 8.95
C THR A 60 24.09 5.40 9.91
N GLU A 61 24.09 4.22 10.54
CA GLU A 61 23.07 3.83 11.53
C GLU A 61 23.09 4.74 12.78
N ARG A 62 24.28 5.21 13.17
CA ARG A 62 24.48 6.14 14.29
C ARG A 62 24.12 7.59 13.97
N LEU A 63 23.92 7.94 12.69
CA LEU A 63 23.47 9.27 12.32
C LEU A 63 22.04 9.54 12.84
N PRO A 64 21.70 10.82 13.07
CA PRO A 64 20.33 11.21 13.35
C PRO A 64 19.40 10.68 12.25
N PRO A 65 18.20 10.16 12.57
CA PRO A 65 17.30 9.53 11.59
C PRO A 65 17.12 10.34 10.30
N ALA A 66 16.91 11.65 10.43
CA ALA A 66 16.71 12.56 9.30
C ALA A 66 17.87 12.63 8.28
N TRP A 67 19.09 12.25 8.69
CA TRP A 67 20.28 12.23 7.83
C TRP A 67 20.60 10.87 7.25
N ARG A 68 20.02 9.81 7.81
CA ARG A 68 20.33 8.43 7.43
C ARG A 68 20.07 8.15 5.97
N GLU A 69 18.96 8.66 5.44
CA GLU A 69 18.57 8.46 4.04
C GLU A 69 19.51 9.18 3.07
N TRP A 70 19.86 10.44 3.36
CA TRP A 70 20.83 11.19 2.55
C TRP A 70 22.22 10.55 2.56
N ALA A 71 22.72 10.18 3.76
CA ALA A 71 24.02 9.51 3.88
C ALA A 71 24.00 8.10 3.24
N ALA A 72 22.88 7.38 3.35
CA ALA A 72 22.67 6.10 2.67
C ALA A 72 22.77 6.25 1.16
N GLU A 73 22.05 7.22 0.60
CA GLU A 73 22.05 7.52 -0.82
C GLU A 73 23.45 7.88 -1.33
N PHE A 74 24.21 8.65 -0.55
CA PHE A 74 25.53 9.12 -0.99
C PHE A 74 26.64 8.08 -0.80
N TYR A 75 26.70 7.40 0.35
CA TYR A 75 27.86 6.57 0.72
C TYR A 75 27.64 5.06 0.59
N LEU A 76 26.38 4.60 0.62
CA LEU A 76 26.06 3.17 0.75
C LEU A 76 25.31 2.60 -0.46
N ARG A 77 24.68 3.47 -1.24
CA ARG A 77 23.95 3.08 -2.44
C ARG A 77 24.91 2.55 -3.50
N ARG A 78 24.49 1.45 -4.14
CA ARG A 78 25.18 0.97 -5.35
C ARG A 78 24.66 1.73 -6.56
N ARG A 79 25.55 1.99 -7.49
CA ARG A 79 25.25 2.70 -8.74
C ARG A 79 24.12 2.05 -9.56
N ASP A 80 24.01 0.73 -9.51
CA ASP A 80 23.03 -0.07 -10.23
C ASP A 80 21.83 -0.50 -9.37
N ALA A 81 21.70 0.01 -8.14
CA ALA A 81 20.59 -0.35 -7.26
C ALA A 81 19.24 0.14 -7.83
N PRO A 82 18.26 -0.76 -8.05
CA PRO A 82 16.98 -0.46 -8.70
C PRO A 82 15.93 0.24 -7.81
N GLY A 83 16.21 0.46 -6.51
CA GLY A 83 15.23 0.99 -5.54
C GLY A 83 15.78 2.11 -4.66
N PRO A 84 14.93 2.74 -3.82
CA PRO A 84 15.29 3.89 -2.99
C PRO A 84 16.28 3.56 -1.84
N ALA A 85 17.13 4.52 -1.47
CA ALA A 85 18.25 4.30 -0.53
C ALA A 85 17.88 3.76 0.84
N ALA A 86 16.81 4.26 1.46
CA ALA A 86 16.44 3.86 2.83
C ALA A 86 16.11 2.36 2.90
N GLU A 87 15.46 1.84 1.86
CA GLU A 87 15.03 0.46 1.76
C GLU A 87 16.21 -0.47 1.48
N HIS A 88 17.10 -0.05 0.57
CA HIS A 88 18.35 -0.76 0.27
C HIS A 88 19.29 -0.82 1.49
N VAL A 89 19.53 0.29 2.17
CA VAL A 89 20.42 0.28 3.34
C VAL A 89 19.85 -0.57 4.48
N PHE A 90 18.54 -0.55 4.69
CA PHE A 90 17.91 -1.44 5.66
C PHE A 90 18.12 -2.94 5.32
N GLN A 91 18.11 -3.31 4.03
CA GLN A 91 18.41 -4.67 3.58
C GLN A 91 19.85 -5.09 3.87
N TYR A 92 20.79 -4.16 3.69
CA TYR A 92 22.19 -4.40 4.06
C TYR A 92 22.38 -4.50 5.57
N LEU A 93 21.65 -3.72 6.38
CA LEU A 93 21.66 -3.85 7.83
C LEU A 93 21.13 -5.22 8.28
N LEU A 94 20.02 -5.68 7.68
CA LEU A 94 19.50 -7.04 7.89
C LEU A 94 20.55 -8.11 7.52
N GLY A 95 21.20 -7.96 6.36
CA GLY A 95 22.27 -8.86 5.91
C GLY A 95 23.49 -8.86 6.83
N ALA A 96 23.95 -7.69 7.26
CA ALA A 96 25.10 -7.53 8.14
C ALA A 96 24.82 -8.06 9.56
N ALA A 97 23.61 -7.87 10.08
CA ALA A 97 23.18 -8.45 11.35
C ALA A 97 23.22 -9.99 11.30
N LYS A 98 22.76 -10.60 10.20
CA LYS A 98 22.88 -12.06 10.00
C LYS A 98 24.34 -12.52 9.90
N TRP A 99 25.19 -11.78 9.19
CA TRP A 99 26.62 -12.10 9.07
C TRP A 99 27.34 -12.14 10.42
N ARG A 100 27.05 -11.18 11.32
CA ARG A 100 27.62 -11.17 12.69
C ARG A 100 27.25 -12.39 13.52
N ARG A 101 26.09 -13.02 13.25
CA ARG A 101 25.57 -14.15 14.03
C ARG A 101 26.24 -15.50 13.72
N LYS A 102 27.26 -15.56 12.83
CA LYS A 102 27.96 -16.79 12.37
C LYS A 102 27.01 -17.90 11.90
N SER A 103 25.74 -17.59 11.63
CA SER A 103 24.72 -18.53 11.20
C SER A 103 24.81 -18.67 9.67
N ALA A 104 25.53 -19.69 9.23
CA ALA A 104 25.83 -20.05 7.84
C ALA A 104 26.85 -19.15 7.09
N PRO A 105 28.02 -19.69 6.69
CA PRO A 105 29.08 -18.95 5.98
C PRO A 105 28.83 -18.70 4.47
N GLN A 106 27.57 -18.77 3.97
CA GLN A 106 27.31 -18.75 2.51
C GLN A 106 26.21 -17.79 2.01
N ASN A 107 25.61 -16.94 2.86
CA ASN A 107 24.47 -16.10 2.44
C ASN A 107 24.76 -14.59 2.37
N GLU A 108 26.04 -14.21 2.19
CA GLU A 108 26.42 -12.81 1.93
C GLU A 108 25.68 -12.29 0.69
N GLY A 109 24.87 -11.25 0.86
CA GLY A 109 24.16 -10.62 -0.24
C GLY A 109 22.84 -11.26 -0.66
N SER A 110 22.43 -12.40 -0.10
CA SER A 110 21.15 -13.06 -0.46
C SER A 110 19.92 -12.16 -0.25
N ILE A 111 19.87 -11.42 0.87
CA ILE A 111 18.80 -10.46 1.17
C ILE A 111 18.81 -9.30 0.18
N ALA A 112 19.98 -8.68 -0.02
CA ALA A 112 20.11 -7.55 -0.95
C ALA A 112 19.82 -7.97 -2.41
N LYS A 113 20.24 -9.16 -2.82
CA LYS A 113 19.95 -9.74 -4.14
C LYS A 113 18.48 -10.11 -4.30
N GLY A 114 17.85 -10.61 -3.24
CA GLY A 114 16.41 -10.87 -3.20
C GLY A 114 15.60 -9.58 -3.36
N ALA A 115 16.02 -8.52 -2.68
CA ALA A 115 15.40 -7.21 -2.79
C ALA A 115 15.61 -6.56 -4.16
N ASP A 116 16.82 -6.56 -4.73
CA ASP A 116 17.06 -6.08 -6.10
C ASP A 116 16.14 -6.77 -7.10
N ARG A 117 16.07 -8.11 -7.03
CA ARG A 117 15.17 -8.90 -7.87
C ARG A 117 13.71 -8.52 -7.64
N PHE A 118 13.31 -8.19 -6.42
CA PHE A 118 11.96 -7.72 -6.13
C PHE A 118 11.69 -6.37 -6.80
N TYR A 119 12.56 -5.37 -6.65
CA TYR A 119 12.40 -4.06 -7.33
C TYR A 119 12.38 -4.21 -8.85
N GLU A 120 13.37 -4.92 -9.42
CA GLU A 120 13.42 -5.18 -10.87
C GLU A 120 12.13 -5.81 -11.38
N ARG A 121 11.56 -6.76 -10.63
CA ARG A 121 10.38 -7.51 -11.06
C ARG A 121 9.06 -6.79 -10.79
N GLN A 122 8.95 -5.99 -9.73
CA GLN A 122 7.67 -5.47 -9.24
C GLN A 122 7.55 -3.94 -9.31
N TYR A 123 8.63 -3.18 -9.21
CA TYR A 123 8.56 -1.72 -9.17
C TYR A 123 8.59 -1.14 -10.57
N ARG A 124 7.63 -0.27 -10.85
CA ARG A 124 7.53 0.50 -12.10
C ARG A 124 7.40 1.98 -11.79
N GLN A 125 7.82 2.81 -12.73
CA GLN A 125 7.59 4.26 -12.70
C GLN A 125 6.24 4.65 -13.30
N TYR A 126 5.62 3.71 -14.03
CA TYR A 126 4.47 3.94 -14.88
C TYR A 126 3.44 2.85 -14.68
N LEU A 127 2.17 3.23 -14.82
CA LEU A 127 1.07 2.29 -14.91
C LEU A 127 1.11 1.63 -16.29
N ASN A 128 1.08 0.29 -16.33
CA ASN A 128 0.66 -0.41 -17.53
C ASN A 128 -0.89 -0.39 -17.62
N PRO A 129 -1.48 -0.68 -18.80
CA PRO A 129 -2.94 -0.69 -18.96
C PRO A 129 -3.68 -1.52 -17.91
N THR A 130 -3.13 -2.68 -17.56
CA THR A 130 -3.74 -3.58 -16.59
C THR A 130 -3.75 -3.01 -15.16
N MET A 131 -2.67 -2.37 -14.72
CA MET A 131 -2.60 -1.64 -13.45
C MET A 131 -3.56 -0.45 -13.47
N GLY A 132 -3.68 0.22 -14.61
CA GLY A 132 -4.66 1.26 -14.87
C GLY A 132 -6.09 0.80 -14.63
N ALA A 133 -6.48 -0.28 -15.29
CA ALA A 133 -7.79 -0.91 -15.15
C ALA A 133 -8.07 -1.33 -13.70
N PHE A 134 -7.07 -1.87 -13.00
CA PHE A 134 -7.19 -2.19 -11.57
C PHE A 134 -7.47 -0.93 -10.74
N ALA A 135 -6.66 0.12 -10.89
CA ALA A 135 -6.83 1.37 -10.15
C ALA A 135 -8.21 2.01 -10.41
N MET A 136 -8.65 2.00 -11.67
CA MET A 136 -9.94 2.55 -12.10
C MET A 136 -11.16 1.70 -11.70
N THR A 137 -10.95 0.47 -11.22
CA THR A 137 -12.02 -0.39 -10.70
C THR A 137 -11.93 -0.59 -9.19
N ALA A 138 -10.92 -0.03 -8.53
CA ALA A 138 -10.80 -0.09 -7.07
C ALA A 138 -12.04 0.50 -6.42
N THR A 139 -12.58 -0.17 -5.41
CA THR A 139 -13.76 0.33 -4.67
C THR A 139 -13.35 1.03 -3.37
N ARG A 140 -12.06 0.94 -3.01
CA ARG A 140 -11.46 1.65 -1.88
C ARG A 140 -10.06 2.14 -2.24
N VAL A 141 -9.65 3.26 -1.66
CA VAL A 141 -8.27 3.72 -1.71
C VAL A 141 -7.86 4.32 -0.38
N LEU A 142 -6.80 3.76 0.20
CA LEU A 142 -6.14 4.35 1.35
C LEU A 142 -5.17 5.43 0.85
N LEU A 143 -5.41 6.66 1.29
CA LEU A 143 -4.52 7.80 1.09
C LEU A 143 -3.53 7.90 2.24
N ALA A 144 -2.26 8.14 1.91
CA ALA A 144 -1.20 8.32 2.90
C ALA A 144 -0.28 9.49 2.51
N ALA A 145 -0.04 10.41 3.45
CA ALA A 145 0.84 11.55 3.23
C ALA A 145 1.69 11.89 4.46
N GLY A 146 2.85 12.48 4.20
CA GLY A 146 3.77 12.94 5.24
C GLY A 146 3.68 14.42 5.53
N GLY A 147 3.71 14.78 6.81
CA GLY A 147 3.78 16.17 7.24
C GLY A 147 5.15 16.82 7.05
N ALA A 148 5.23 18.08 7.47
CA ALA A 148 6.51 18.74 7.61
C ALA A 148 7.36 18.07 8.70
N PRO A 149 8.70 18.06 8.57
CA PRO A 149 9.56 17.48 9.58
C PRO A 149 9.59 18.40 10.79
N GLN A 150 9.29 17.86 11.96
CA GLN A 150 9.15 18.55 13.24
C GLN A 150 10.16 18.00 14.26
N GLY A 151 10.62 18.85 15.17
CA GLY A 151 11.59 18.50 16.21
C GLY A 151 13.03 18.89 15.89
N LEU A 152 13.89 18.78 16.91
CA LEU A 152 15.33 19.04 16.81
C LEU A 152 16.04 17.94 16.01
N LEU A 153 17.20 18.24 15.44
CA LEU A 153 17.99 17.37 14.52
C LEU A 153 17.87 15.85 14.79
N TRP A 154 18.06 15.44 16.05
CA TRP A 154 18.05 14.03 16.51
C TRP A 154 16.68 13.40 16.70
N ARG A 155 15.64 14.21 16.91
CA ARG A 155 14.24 13.79 17.08
C ARG A 155 13.36 14.26 15.92
N ARG A 156 13.99 14.73 14.83
CA ARG A 156 13.30 15.31 13.70
C ARG A 156 12.52 14.20 13.00
N ARG A 157 11.20 14.32 13.03
CA ARG A 157 10.26 13.31 12.53
C ARG A 157 9.16 13.95 11.71
N ARG A 158 8.57 13.18 10.81
CA ARG A 158 7.40 13.58 10.02
C ARG A 158 6.22 12.78 10.54
N LYS A 159 5.20 13.51 11.01
CA LYS A 159 3.91 12.89 11.26
C LYS A 159 3.33 12.35 9.95
N THR A 160 2.66 11.23 10.05
CA THR A 160 1.92 10.59 8.98
C THR A 160 0.45 10.98 9.07
N GLY A 161 -0.22 11.10 7.93
CA GLY A 161 -1.66 11.25 7.83
C GLY A 161 -2.22 10.16 6.93
N ALA A 162 -3.40 9.66 7.28
CA ALA A 162 -4.08 8.57 6.57
C ALA A 162 -5.57 8.89 6.45
N ALA A 163 -6.18 8.49 5.34
CA ALA A 163 -7.64 8.56 5.14
C ALA A 163 -8.07 7.49 4.14
N MET A 164 -9.18 6.81 4.40
CA MET A 164 -9.79 5.89 3.44
C MET A 164 -10.83 6.63 2.62
N LEU A 165 -10.77 6.47 1.30
CA LEU A 165 -11.86 6.84 0.40
C LEU A 165 -12.51 5.58 -0.15
N GLU A 166 -13.82 5.63 -0.29
CA GLU A 166 -14.63 4.54 -0.86
C GLU A 166 -15.23 4.99 -2.19
N GLU A 167 -15.56 4.01 -3.03
CA GLU A 167 -16.39 4.23 -4.19
C GLU A 167 -17.74 4.80 -3.77
N THR A 168 -18.21 5.76 -4.55
CA THR A 168 -19.51 6.39 -4.35
C THR A 168 -20.32 6.24 -5.62
N GLU A 169 -21.58 6.65 -5.61
CA GLU A 169 -22.39 6.78 -6.84
C GLU A 169 -21.72 7.65 -7.92
N ALA A 170 -20.74 8.48 -7.54
CA ALA A 170 -19.97 9.30 -8.47
C ALA A 170 -19.03 8.49 -9.38
N GLY A 171 -18.69 7.27 -8.98
CA GLY A 171 -17.71 6.40 -9.61
C GLY A 171 -16.52 6.08 -8.71
N ALA A 172 -15.50 5.48 -9.32
CA ALA A 172 -14.31 4.99 -8.65
C ALA A 172 -13.53 6.11 -7.93
N PRO A 173 -12.86 5.82 -6.80
CA PRO A 173 -12.13 6.81 -6.03
C PRO A 173 -10.76 7.16 -6.64
N ILE A 174 -10.42 6.64 -7.83
CA ILE A 174 -9.19 6.96 -8.56
C ILE A 174 -9.52 7.19 -10.05
N LEU A 175 -9.08 8.33 -10.58
CA LEU A 175 -9.08 8.65 -12.00
C LEU A 175 -7.66 8.54 -12.55
N VAL A 176 -7.43 7.59 -13.46
CA VAL A 176 -6.14 7.48 -14.17
C VAL A 176 -6.23 8.23 -15.49
N ILE A 177 -5.53 9.37 -15.58
CA ILE A 177 -5.57 10.26 -16.74
C ILE A 177 -4.67 9.72 -17.86
N SER A 178 -3.47 9.25 -17.49
CA SER A 178 -2.51 8.61 -18.38
C SER A 178 -1.66 7.59 -17.62
N ARG A 179 -0.73 6.91 -18.30
CA ARG A 179 0.25 6.00 -17.67
C ARG A 179 1.08 6.66 -16.57
N GLU A 180 1.19 7.99 -16.58
CA GLU A 180 2.00 8.76 -15.63
C GLU A 180 1.19 9.63 -14.68
N ILE A 181 -0.10 9.88 -14.94
CA ILE A 181 -0.88 10.89 -14.21
C ILE A 181 -2.11 10.24 -13.58
N VAL A 182 -2.23 10.43 -12.26
CA VAL A 182 -3.36 9.97 -11.46
C VAL A 182 -3.99 11.16 -10.74
N ALA A 183 -5.30 11.18 -10.70
CA ALA A 183 -6.12 12.12 -9.94
C ALA A 183 -7.02 11.36 -8.96
N VAL A 184 -7.17 11.91 -7.76
CA VAL A 184 -8.09 11.39 -6.73
C VAL A 184 -9.18 12.44 -6.52
N PRO A 185 -10.47 12.14 -6.80
CA PRO A 185 -11.58 13.04 -6.50
C PRO A 185 -11.74 13.17 -4.98
N ILE A 186 -11.85 14.40 -4.51
CA ILE A 186 -12.02 14.77 -3.10
C ILE A 186 -13.25 15.66 -3.00
N ALA A 187 -14.29 15.18 -2.30
CA ALA A 187 -15.41 16.01 -1.88
C ALA A 187 -15.07 16.65 -0.54
N LEU A 188 -14.96 17.98 -0.49
CA LEU A 188 -14.70 18.73 0.73
C LEU A 188 -15.99 19.35 1.29
N PRO A 189 -16.15 19.45 2.61
CA PRO A 189 -17.27 20.18 3.20
C PRO A 189 -17.33 21.62 2.69
N CYS A 190 -18.52 22.06 2.27
CA CYS A 190 -18.71 23.48 1.96
C CYS A 190 -18.58 24.33 3.24
N LEU A 191 -18.13 25.58 3.06
CA LEU A 191 -18.00 26.55 4.14
C LEU A 191 -19.13 27.57 4.03
N GLU A 192 -19.71 27.92 5.17
CA GLU A 192 -20.94 28.72 5.24
C GLU A 192 -20.73 30.17 4.79
N THR A 193 -19.53 30.70 5.02
CA THR A 193 -19.21 32.10 4.74
C THR A 193 -18.33 32.25 3.49
N HIS A 194 -18.55 33.35 2.75
CA HIS A 194 -17.75 33.69 1.58
C HIS A 194 -16.26 33.84 1.92
N ASP A 195 -15.93 34.41 3.08
CA ASP A 195 -14.56 34.63 3.53
C ASP A 195 -13.84 33.32 3.86
N GLU A 196 -14.53 32.37 4.49
CA GLU A 196 -13.99 31.04 4.75
C GLU A 196 -13.80 30.25 3.45
N CYS A 197 -14.75 30.34 2.51
CA CYS A 197 -14.59 29.80 1.16
C CYS A 197 -13.34 30.37 0.46
N ALA A 198 -13.15 31.69 0.49
CA ALA A 198 -11.98 32.34 -0.10
C ALA A 198 -10.68 31.90 0.60
N ALA A 199 -10.69 31.76 1.92
CA ALA A 199 -9.56 31.25 2.68
C ALA A 199 -9.24 29.79 2.33
N ALA A 200 -10.25 28.94 2.18
CA ALA A 200 -10.08 27.55 1.75
C ALA A 200 -9.47 27.46 0.36
N MET A 201 -9.97 28.25 -0.59
CA MET A 201 -9.40 28.27 -1.94
C MET A 201 -7.95 28.76 -1.97
N ARG A 202 -7.59 29.76 -1.15
CA ARG A 202 -6.18 30.15 -0.98
C ARG A 202 -5.35 28.98 -0.42
N TRP A 203 -5.83 28.34 0.63
CA TRP A 203 -5.15 27.21 1.28
C TRP A 203 -4.94 26.02 0.34
N LEU A 204 -5.98 25.62 -0.39
CA LEU A 204 -5.92 24.54 -1.39
C LEU A 204 -4.97 24.85 -2.56
N ARG A 205 -4.76 26.14 -2.86
CA ARG A 205 -3.73 26.59 -3.81
C ARG A 205 -2.31 26.62 -3.20
N GLY A 206 -2.18 26.29 -1.92
CA GLY A 206 -0.92 26.26 -1.17
C GLY A 206 -0.58 27.58 -0.46
N TYR A 207 -1.52 28.52 -0.38
CA TYR A 207 -1.30 29.85 0.20
C TYR A 207 -2.11 30.05 1.48
N GLY A 208 -1.50 30.66 2.50
CA GLY A 208 -2.19 30.96 3.75
C GLY A 208 -2.40 29.76 4.68
N ALA A 209 -3.07 30.01 5.80
CA ALA A 209 -3.32 29.01 6.83
C ALA A 209 -4.56 28.14 6.51
N THR A 210 -4.60 26.94 7.09
CA THR A 210 -5.81 26.11 7.07
C THR A 210 -6.98 26.88 7.69
N PRO A 211 -8.14 26.99 7.00
CA PRO A 211 -9.35 27.65 7.51
C PRO A 211 -9.75 27.13 8.89
N ARG A 212 -10.36 27.98 9.72
CA ARG A 212 -10.75 27.63 11.09
C ARG A 212 -11.64 26.39 11.11
N ARG A 213 -12.71 26.38 10.31
CA ARG A 213 -13.64 25.26 10.23
C ARG A 213 -12.99 23.93 9.84
N TYR A 214 -12.08 23.95 8.87
CA TYR A 214 -11.31 22.76 8.50
C TYR A 214 -10.34 22.32 9.61
N ARG A 215 -9.79 23.26 10.38
CA ARG A 215 -8.95 22.94 11.52
C ARG A 215 -9.75 22.24 12.63
N GLU A 216 -10.96 22.70 12.92
CA GLU A 216 -11.86 22.04 13.87
C GLU A 216 -12.16 20.60 13.45
N LEU A 217 -12.42 20.35 12.16
CA LEU A 217 -12.63 19.00 11.64
C LEU A 217 -11.37 18.12 11.74
N ILE A 218 -10.19 18.70 11.47
CA ILE A 218 -8.91 17.98 11.62
C ILE A 218 -8.63 17.65 13.09
N ASP A 219 -8.85 18.59 14.00
CA ASP A 219 -8.53 18.41 15.42
C ASP A 219 -9.50 17.41 16.08
N GLY A 220 -10.76 17.39 15.64
CA GLY A 220 -11.78 16.50 16.16
C GLY A 220 -12.20 16.85 17.60
N GLN A 221 -12.99 15.97 18.20
CA GLN A 221 -13.44 16.10 19.58
C GLN A 221 -12.63 15.17 20.49
N ALA A 222 -12.09 15.68 21.60
CA ALA A 222 -11.33 14.85 22.53
C ALA A 222 -12.20 13.74 23.15
N LEU A 223 -11.62 12.54 23.28
CA LEU A 223 -12.23 11.37 23.91
C LEU A 223 -11.41 10.91 25.11
N ASN A 224 -12.09 10.31 26.08
CA ASN A 224 -11.43 9.55 27.15
C ASN A 224 -10.88 8.24 26.58
N CYS A 225 -9.64 7.92 26.91
CA CYS A 225 -9.00 6.68 26.48
C CYS A 225 -8.58 5.85 27.69
N VAL A 226 -8.86 4.54 27.65
CA VAL A 226 -8.38 3.59 28.67
C VAL A 226 -6.88 3.34 28.55
N GLU A 227 -6.30 3.57 27.36
CA GLU A 227 -4.87 3.42 27.16
C GLU A 227 -4.09 4.53 27.86
N PRO A 228 -3.09 4.17 28.70
CA PRO A 228 -2.35 5.16 29.47
C PRO A 228 -1.53 6.10 28.56
N ASN A 229 -1.62 7.40 28.86
CA ASN A 229 -0.91 8.47 28.16
C ASN A 229 -1.21 8.58 26.65
N VAL A 230 -2.35 8.05 26.20
CA VAL A 230 -2.81 8.18 24.81
C VAL A 230 -3.79 9.34 24.69
N ARG A 231 -3.52 10.26 23.76
CA ARG A 231 -4.51 11.29 23.40
C ARG A 231 -5.48 10.72 22.38
N ALA A 232 -6.73 10.54 22.78
CA ALA A 232 -7.78 10.08 21.88
C ALA A 232 -8.66 11.25 21.42
N CYS A 233 -9.10 11.19 20.17
CA CYS A 233 -10.17 12.02 19.65
C CYS A 233 -11.11 11.22 18.75
N GLU A 234 -12.32 11.75 18.61
CA GLU A 234 -13.27 11.41 17.57
C GLU A 234 -13.07 12.38 16.43
N GLN A 235 -12.92 11.87 15.22
CA GLN A 235 -12.64 12.66 14.02
C GLN A 235 -13.56 12.20 12.88
N THR A 236 -14.11 13.13 12.12
CA THR A 236 -14.89 12.77 10.92
C THR A 236 -13.97 12.24 9.82
N ARG A 237 -14.52 11.47 8.88
CA ARG A 237 -13.81 11.06 7.65
C ARG A 237 -13.21 12.27 6.92
N ASP A 238 -13.95 13.37 6.86
CA ASP A 238 -13.51 14.61 6.21
C ASP A 238 -12.34 15.26 6.96
N GLY A 239 -12.33 15.18 8.30
CA GLY A 239 -11.20 15.62 9.12
C GLY A 239 -9.91 14.87 8.80
N ALA A 240 -9.99 13.53 8.69
CA ALA A 240 -8.86 12.70 8.29
C ALA A 240 -8.37 13.04 6.87
N LEU A 241 -9.30 13.26 5.94
CA LEU A 241 -8.99 13.65 4.57
C LEU A 241 -8.31 15.04 4.50
N LEU A 242 -8.82 16.03 5.23
CA LEU A 242 -8.25 17.37 5.31
C LEU A 242 -6.82 17.35 5.90
N MET A 243 -6.56 16.45 6.87
CA MET A 243 -5.20 16.23 7.39
C MET A 243 -4.25 15.71 6.29
N VAL A 244 -4.68 14.73 5.50
CA VAL A 244 -3.91 14.22 4.35
C VAL A 244 -3.65 15.35 3.34
N LEU A 245 -4.66 16.14 2.98
CA LEU A 245 -4.49 17.27 2.05
C LEU A 245 -3.53 18.32 2.58
N GLY A 246 -3.60 18.66 3.88
CA GLY A 246 -2.66 19.58 4.51
C GLY A 246 -1.20 19.11 4.41
N ASN A 247 -0.98 17.80 4.47
CA ASN A 247 0.33 17.18 4.28
C ASN A 247 0.76 17.20 2.81
N VAL A 248 -0.14 16.85 1.88
CA VAL A 248 0.09 16.91 0.43
C VAL A 248 0.45 18.33 -0.01
N LEU A 249 -0.25 19.35 0.48
CA LEU A 249 0.02 20.75 0.12
C LEU A 249 1.45 21.17 0.47
N LYS A 250 1.99 20.67 1.59
CA LYS A 250 3.34 20.97 2.09
C LYS A 250 4.43 20.13 1.45
N ARG A 251 4.13 18.91 1.01
CA ARG A 251 5.15 17.95 0.52
C ARG A 251 5.05 17.58 -0.95
N LYS A 252 3.91 17.83 -1.57
CA LYS A 252 3.62 17.48 -2.96
C LYS A 252 3.84 15.98 -3.26
N LYS A 253 3.68 15.13 -2.24
CA LYS A 253 3.73 13.67 -2.34
C LYS A 253 2.51 13.04 -1.69
N LEU A 254 2.00 11.98 -2.30
CA LEU A 254 0.83 11.23 -1.84
C LEU A 254 1.03 9.76 -2.20
N ALA A 255 0.81 8.84 -1.26
CA ALA A 255 0.70 7.42 -1.55
C ALA A 255 -0.78 7.02 -1.59
N LEU A 256 -1.11 6.16 -2.54
CA LEU A 256 -2.39 5.52 -2.73
C LEU A 256 -2.18 4.02 -2.58
N LEU A 257 -3.04 3.36 -1.83
CA LEU A 257 -3.20 1.92 -1.88
C LEU A 257 -4.60 1.63 -2.40
N ALA A 258 -4.68 1.34 -3.70
CA ALA A 258 -5.94 0.98 -4.36
C ALA A 258 -6.31 -0.46 -3.99
N LEU A 259 -7.55 -0.63 -3.55
CA LEU A 259 -8.06 -1.88 -3.00
C LEU A 259 -9.38 -2.21 -3.67
N HIS A 260 -9.56 -3.50 -3.96
CA HIS A 260 -10.83 -4.04 -4.39
C HIS A 260 -11.16 -5.22 -3.46
N PRO A 261 -11.94 -5.01 -2.39
CA PRO A 261 -12.22 -6.03 -1.38
C PRO A 261 -12.77 -7.33 -1.97
N CYS A 262 -13.54 -7.25 -3.06
CA CYS A 262 -14.10 -8.42 -3.75
C CYS A 262 -13.19 -9.05 -4.82
N ASP A 263 -11.95 -8.57 -5.01
CA ASP A 263 -11.05 -9.16 -5.99
C ASP A 263 -10.55 -10.53 -5.52
N PRO A 264 -10.84 -11.64 -6.19
CA PRO A 264 -10.40 -12.97 -5.74
C PRO A 264 -8.88 -13.08 -5.55
N ASP A 265 -8.08 -12.28 -6.26
CA ASP A 265 -6.62 -12.29 -6.10
C ASP A 265 -6.18 -11.61 -4.80
N ALA A 266 -7.07 -10.86 -4.13
CA ALA A 266 -6.86 -10.18 -2.85
C ALA A 266 -5.62 -9.28 -2.87
N MET A 267 -5.35 -8.59 -3.99
CA MET A 267 -4.16 -7.75 -4.17
C MET A 267 -4.49 -6.27 -3.97
N GLY A 268 -3.52 -5.50 -3.47
CA GLY A 268 -3.55 -4.04 -3.45
C GLY A 268 -2.56 -3.49 -4.47
N LEU A 269 -2.91 -2.38 -5.14
CA LEU A 269 -1.99 -1.66 -6.02
C LEU A 269 -1.52 -0.40 -5.29
N HIS A 270 -0.24 -0.38 -4.95
CA HIS A 270 0.39 0.79 -4.36
C HIS A 270 0.88 1.74 -5.44
N ILE A 271 0.51 3.02 -5.34
CA ILE A 271 0.89 4.09 -6.26
C ILE A 271 1.39 5.27 -5.41
N THR A 272 2.65 5.62 -5.53
CA THR A 272 3.16 6.89 -4.99
C THR A 272 3.14 7.95 -6.06
N LEU A 273 2.71 9.14 -5.69
CA LEU A 273 2.62 10.31 -6.53
C LEU A 273 3.60 11.37 -6.06
N PHE A 274 4.23 12.05 -7.00
CA PHE A 274 5.04 13.24 -6.80
C PHE A 274 4.43 14.45 -7.55
N GLY A 275 4.91 15.65 -7.21
CA GLY A 275 4.43 16.90 -7.83
C GLY A 275 2.94 17.14 -7.59
N THR A 276 2.38 16.57 -6.52
CA THR A 276 0.94 16.51 -6.28
C THR A 276 0.36 17.90 -6.01
N GLN A 277 -0.72 18.24 -6.71
CA GLN A 277 -1.44 19.52 -6.60
C GLN A 277 -2.92 19.27 -6.41
N ILE A 278 -3.60 20.19 -5.73
CA ILE A 278 -5.06 20.19 -5.64
C ILE A 278 -5.61 21.10 -6.74
N LEU A 279 -6.45 20.55 -7.60
CA LEU A 279 -7.01 21.23 -8.76
C LEU A 279 -8.54 21.25 -8.73
N GLU A 280 -9.10 22.37 -9.16
CA GLU A 280 -10.53 22.50 -9.47
C GLU A 280 -10.87 21.70 -10.75
N PRO A 281 -12.10 21.19 -10.92
CA PRO A 281 -12.50 20.37 -12.07
C PRO A 281 -12.17 21.03 -13.43
N LYS A 282 -12.53 22.31 -13.59
CA LYS A 282 -12.25 23.08 -14.83
C LYS A 282 -10.76 23.17 -15.14
N ARG A 283 -9.93 23.32 -14.10
CA ARG A 283 -8.48 23.42 -14.26
C ARG A 283 -7.87 22.06 -14.61
N LEU A 284 -8.37 20.98 -13.99
CA LEU A 284 -7.98 19.62 -14.33
C LEU A 284 -8.26 19.32 -15.80
N ALA A 285 -9.49 19.58 -16.24
CA ALA A 285 -9.90 19.35 -17.63
C ALA A 285 -9.03 20.12 -18.62
N ARG A 286 -8.70 21.39 -18.32
CA ARG A 286 -7.84 22.23 -19.16
C ARG A 286 -6.38 21.78 -19.18
N GLU A 287 -5.79 21.40 -18.02
CA GLU A 287 -4.38 21.00 -17.95
C GLU A 287 -4.09 19.65 -18.64
N TYR A 288 -5.12 18.83 -18.84
CA TYR A 288 -5.00 17.47 -19.39
C TYR A 288 -5.90 17.19 -20.60
N GLY A 289 -6.49 18.25 -21.20
CA GLY A 289 -7.32 18.14 -22.39
C GLY A 289 -8.45 17.11 -22.26
N LEU A 290 -9.05 16.99 -21.07
CA LEU A 290 -10.12 16.03 -20.82
C LEU A 290 -11.38 16.44 -21.61
N PRO A 291 -12.11 15.48 -22.21
CA PRO A 291 -13.30 15.79 -22.98
C PRO A 291 -14.40 16.40 -22.10
N ALA A 292 -15.29 17.18 -22.72
CA ALA A 292 -16.46 17.72 -22.03
C ALA A 292 -17.28 16.59 -21.40
N GLY A 293 -17.64 16.75 -20.13
CA GLY A 293 -18.39 15.74 -19.39
C GLY A 293 -17.55 14.62 -18.76
N ALA A 294 -16.23 14.54 -19.00
CA ALA A 294 -15.37 13.53 -18.38
C ALA A 294 -15.42 13.52 -16.84
N LEU A 295 -15.75 14.67 -16.24
CA LEU A 295 -15.85 14.86 -14.80
C LEU A 295 -17.30 15.02 -14.32
N ALA A 296 -18.29 14.93 -15.21
CA ALA A 296 -19.68 15.29 -14.92
C ALA A 296 -20.28 14.46 -13.78
N THR A 297 -19.97 13.16 -13.69
CA THR A 297 -20.49 12.30 -12.63
C THR A 297 -19.99 12.74 -11.25
N TYR A 298 -18.71 13.13 -11.14
CA TYR A 298 -18.15 13.68 -9.91
C TYR A 298 -18.74 15.05 -9.58
N GLU A 299 -18.88 15.93 -10.58
CA GLU A 299 -19.48 17.26 -10.40
C GLU A 299 -20.93 17.16 -9.92
N ALA A 300 -21.72 16.27 -10.53
CA ALA A 300 -23.10 16.02 -10.13
C ALA A 300 -23.20 15.42 -8.73
N ALA A 301 -22.32 14.48 -8.36
CA ALA A 301 -22.30 13.90 -7.03
C ALA A 301 -21.93 14.94 -5.96
N ALA A 302 -20.91 15.75 -6.21
CA ALA A 302 -20.52 16.83 -5.29
C ALA A 302 -21.65 17.86 -5.11
N LEU A 303 -22.35 18.21 -6.20
CA LEU A 303 -23.52 19.09 -6.11
C LEU A 303 -24.63 18.49 -5.25
N ARG A 304 -24.97 17.20 -5.44
CA ARG A 304 -25.98 16.50 -4.62
C ARG A 304 -25.60 16.45 -3.14
N GLN A 305 -24.31 16.30 -2.85
CA GLN A 305 -23.78 16.22 -1.48
C GLN A 305 -23.60 17.60 -0.84
N GLY A 306 -23.78 18.70 -1.58
CA GLY A 306 -23.47 20.04 -1.08
C GLY A 306 -21.98 20.20 -0.76
N SER A 307 -21.11 19.60 -1.56
CA SER A 307 -19.66 19.52 -1.32
C SER A 307 -18.85 20.27 -2.38
N LEU A 308 -17.68 20.74 -1.99
CA LEU A 308 -16.69 21.35 -2.86
C LEU A 308 -15.82 20.26 -3.51
N LEU A 309 -16.02 20.01 -4.80
CA LEU A 309 -15.22 19.04 -5.55
C LEU A 309 -13.82 19.56 -5.86
N MET A 310 -12.82 18.79 -5.48
CA MET A 310 -11.42 19.00 -5.79
C MET A 310 -10.79 17.71 -6.31
N PHE A 311 -9.65 17.83 -6.98
CA PHE A 311 -8.86 16.68 -7.41
C PHE A 311 -7.44 16.79 -6.89
N CYS A 312 -6.99 15.77 -6.17
CA CYS A 312 -5.60 15.63 -5.80
C CYS A 312 -4.86 14.92 -6.94
N VAL A 313 -4.01 15.64 -7.68
CA VAL A 313 -3.45 15.17 -8.95
C VAL A 313 -1.93 15.17 -8.90
N GLY A 314 -1.32 14.03 -9.23
CA GLY A 314 0.13 13.84 -9.18
C GLY A 314 0.64 12.93 -10.29
N ALA A 315 1.95 12.97 -10.48
CA ALA A 315 2.64 12.08 -11.40
C ALA A 315 3.11 10.81 -10.67
N THR A 316 3.09 9.65 -11.32
CA THR A 316 3.52 8.38 -10.72
C THR A 316 5.02 8.38 -10.44
N GLU A 317 5.39 8.15 -9.18
CA GLU A 317 6.75 7.92 -8.69
C GLU A 317 7.04 6.42 -8.65
N GLU A 318 6.28 5.68 -7.83
CA GLU A 318 6.43 4.24 -7.61
C GLU A 318 5.09 3.53 -7.80
N VAL A 319 5.07 2.48 -8.61
CA VAL A 319 3.90 1.62 -8.81
C VAL A 319 4.31 0.16 -8.59
N PHE A 320 3.64 -0.53 -7.67
CA PHE A 320 3.86 -1.95 -7.44
C PHE A 320 2.66 -2.62 -6.76
N THR A 321 2.49 -3.93 -6.95
CA THR A 321 1.50 -4.67 -6.17
C THR A 321 2.01 -4.96 -4.78
N GLN A 322 1.09 -4.88 -3.83
CA GLN A 322 1.27 -5.41 -2.50
C GLN A 322 0.36 -6.60 -2.33
N CYS A 323 0.95 -7.68 -1.82
CA CYS A 323 0.19 -8.83 -1.43
C CYS A 323 -0.67 -8.48 -0.21
N SER A 324 -1.99 -8.43 -0.39
CA SER A 324 -2.97 -8.26 0.67
C SER A 324 -3.66 -9.58 1.01
N GLN A 325 -2.89 -10.68 0.95
CA GLN A 325 -3.32 -12.08 1.04
C GLN A 325 -4.38 -12.34 2.13
N ASN A 326 -4.29 -11.61 3.25
CA ASN A 326 -5.17 -11.76 4.39
C ASN A 326 -5.99 -10.51 4.72
N LEU A 327 -5.85 -9.38 4.00
CA LEU A 327 -6.67 -8.17 4.28
C LEU A 327 -8.15 -8.51 4.30
N PHE A 328 -8.55 -9.42 3.40
CA PHE A 328 -9.94 -9.72 3.13
C PHE A 328 -10.35 -11.12 3.60
N PHE A 329 -9.51 -11.80 4.39
CA PHE A 329 -9.94 -13.04 5.06
C PHE A 329 -10.52 -12.66 6.43
N LYS A 330 -11.86 -12.59 6.49
CA LYS A 330 -12.59 -12.29 7.72
C LYS A 330 -12.91 -13.61 8.39
N HIS A 331 -12.20 -13.95 9.48
CA HIS A 331 -12.55 -15.13 10.25
C HIS A 331 -13.92 -14.93 10.90
N PRO A 332 -14.84 -15.90 10.81
CA PRO A 332 -16.03 -15.90 11.64
C PRO A 332 -15.58 -15.81 13.09
N LEU A 333 -16.22 -14.94 13.89
CA LEU A 333 -16.03 -14.99 15.33
C LEU A 333 -16.35 -16.42 15.78
N ALA A 334 -15.43 -17.06 16.51
CA ALA A 334 -15.66 -18.40 17.02
C ALA A 334 -17.00 -18.41 17.76
N ASP A 335 -17.81 -19.44 17.47
CA ASP A 335 -19.17 -19.62 17.96
C ASP A 335 -19.12 -20.06 19.43
N ASP A 336 -18.60 -19.18 20.29
CA ASP A 336 -18.51 -19.39 21.72
C ASP A 336 -19.85 -18.95 22.30
N ASP A 337 -20.70 -19.93 22.66
CA ASP A 337 -22.05 -19.75 23.23
C ASP A 337 -22.05 -18.79 24.44
N SER A 338 -20.91 -18.62 25.12
CA SER A 338 -20.72 -17.69 26.22
C SER A 338 -20.71 -16.20 25.81
N ARG A 339 -20.54 -15.91 24.51
CA ARG A 339 -20.58 -14.56 23.91
C ARG A 339 -21.87 -14.29 23.11
N LYS A 340 -22.82 -15.25 23.06
CA LYS A 340 -24.14 -15.11 22.41
C LYS A 340 -25.15 -14.25 23.16
N LYS A 341 -24.76 -13.61 24.28
CA LYS A 341 -25.48 -12.40 24.69
C LYS A 341 -25.14 -11.33 23.67
N ALA A 342 -26.09 -11.09 22.75
CA ALA A 342 -26.08 -10.02 21.77
C ALA A 342 -25.38 -8.79 22.34
N ILE A 343 -24.08 -8.68 22.07
CA ILE A 343 -23.37 -7.44 22.21
C ILE A 343 -24.02 -6.62 21.10
N ALA A 344 -24.95 -5.73 21.47
CA ALA A 344 -25.41 -4.67 20.56
C ALA A 344 -24.17 -4.19 19.79
N PRO A 345 -24.21 -4.00 18.45
CA PRO A 345 -23.03 -3.80 17.62
C PRO A 345 -22.07 -2.79 18.27
N GLN A 346 -21.11 -3.29 19.04
CA GLN A 346 -20.26 -2.46 19.88
C GLN A 346 -19.11 -2.10 18.96
N ALA A 347 -19.31 -1.01 18.22
CA ALA A 347 -18.20 -0.22 17.72
C ALA A 347 -17.20 -0.09 18.86
N TRP A 348 -16.03 -0.68 18.68
CA TRP A 348 -14.93 -0.47 19.61
C TRP A 348 -14.82 1.03 19.86
N SER A 349 -14.60 1.43 21.11
CA SER A 349 -14.35 2.83 21.46
C SER A 349 -13.07 2.92 22.28
N PRO A 350 -12.44 4.11 22.37
CA PRO A 350 -11.26 4.33 23.20
C PRO A 350 -11.43 4.00 24.68
N SER A 351 -12.66 3.78 25.16
CA SER A 351 -12.94 3.29 26.51
C SER A 351 -12.66 1.79 26.70
N LEU A 352 -12.48 1.05 25.60
CA LEU A 352 -12.14 -0.37 25.59
C LEU A 352 -10.64 -0.55 25.27
N PRO A 353 -9.99 -1.61 25.81
CA PRO A 353 -8.59 -1.88 25.53
C PRO A 353 -8.31 -2.03 24.04
N LEU A 354 -7.16 -1.51 23.60
CA LEU A 354 -6.72 -1.55 22.21
C LEU A 354 -6.46 -2.99 21.72
N GLU A 355 -6.08 -3.91 22.62
CA GLU A 355 -5.97 -5.35 22.33
C GLU A 355 -7.24 -5.88 21.69
N ARG A 356 -8.41 -5.50 22.21
CA ARG A 356 -9.70 -6.00 21.70
C ARG A 356 -9.95 -5.60 20.26
N LEU A 357 -9.45 -4.44 19.85
CA LEU A 357 -9.47 -4.01 18.48
C LEU A 357 -8.49 -4.89 17.69
N LEU A 358 -7.19 -4.86 18.00
CA LEU A 358 -6.16 -5.54 17.20
C LEU A 358 -6.30 -7.08 17.13
N GLU A 359 -6.87 -7.73 18.15
CA GLU A 359 -7.13 -9.17 18.19
C GLU A 359 -8.32 -9.59 17.30
N ALA A 360 -9.19 -8.65 16.90
CA ALA A 360 -10.35 -8.95 16.04
C ALA A 360 -9.99 -9.20 14.56
N GLN A 361 -8.70 -9.13 14.18
CA GLN A 361 -8.17 -9.44 12.84
C GLN A 361 -8.94 -8.77 11.67
N PHE A 362 -8.93 -7.44 11.60
CA PHE A 362 -9.49 -6.67 10.48
C PHE A 362 -8.40 -6.13 9.54
N GLU A 363 -8.80 -5.42 8.48
CA GLU A 363 -7.88 -4.73 7.58
C GLU A 363 -7.01 -3.72 8.35
N THR A 364 -5.77 -4.11 8.67
CA THR A 364 -4.79 -3.21 9.27
C THR A 364 -3.85 -2.70 8.19
N PHE A 365 -3.65 -1.40 8.16
CA PHE A 365 -2.75 -0.74 7.23
C PHE A 365 -1.68 0.00 8.01
N GLN A 366 -0.43 -0.24 7.65
CA GLN A 366 0.69 0.53 8.18
C GLN A 366 1.04 1.66 7.22
N ILE A 367 1.00 2.88 7.74
CA ILE A 367 1.37 4.08 7.02
C ILE A 367 2.74 4.55 7.51
N THR A 368 3.62 4.83 6.56
CA THR A 368 5.01 5.20 6.80
C THR A 368 5.40 6.31 5.84
N VAL A 369 6.34 7.15 6.26
CA VAL A 369 6.92 8.22 5.44
C VAL A 369 8.40 8.24 5.70
N SER A 370 9.24 8.36 4.66
CA SER A 370 10.69 8.46 4.81
C SER A 370 11.14 9.84 5.29
N ALA A 371 12.42 10.01 5.64
CA ALA A 371 12.99 11.32 5.96
C ALA A 371 12.92 12.31 4.78
N SER A 372 13.04 11.83 3.53
CA SER A 372 12.83 12.63 2.32
C SER A 372 11.37 13.08 2.15
N GLY A 373 10.44 12.39 2.81
CA GLY A 373 9.01 12.68 2.75
C GLY A 373 8.24 11.78 1.78
N LEU A 374 8.86 10.70 1.30
CA LEU A 374 8.23 9.69 0.45
C LEU A 374 7.21 8.89 1.29
N PRO A 375 5.89 9.01 1.02
CA PRO A 375 4.89 8.28 1.78
C PRO A 375 4.77 6.82 1.33
N GLY A 376 4.00 6.06 2.09
CA GLY A 376 3.91 4.63 1.93
C GLY A 376 2.76 4.04 2.73
N ALA A 377 1.98 3.17 2.10
CA ALA A 377 0.97 2.38 2.76
C ALA A 377 1.24 0.90 2.49
N SER A 378 1.10 0.05 3.50
CA SER A 378 1.20 -1.39 3.36
C SER A 378 0.10 -2.07 4.16
N PRO A 379 -0.59 -3.07 3.59
CA PRO A 379 -1.41 -3.94 4.39
C PRO A 379 -0.56 -4.70 5.41
N ARG A 380 -1.17 -4.97 6.56
CA ARG A 380 -0.69 -5.82 7.63
C ARG A 380 -1.86 -6.71 8.00
N ASN A 381 -1.73 -8.00 7.72
CA ASN A 381 -2.48 -8.99 8.45
C ASN A 381 -1.51 -10.12 8.75
N GLY A 382 -1.57 -10.62 9.99
CA GLY A 382 -0.77 -11.76 10.36
C GLY A 382 -1.24 -12.93 9.51
N ASP A 383 -0.35 -13.56 8.76
CA ASP A 383 -0.60 -14.83 8.04
C ASP A 383 -1.11 -15.97 8.96
N ARG A 384 -1.26 -15.69 10.26
CA ARG A 384 -1.30 -16.65 11.37
C ARG A 384 -2.27 -16.26 12.49
N GLY A 385 -3.06 -15.19 12.34
CA GLY A 385 -4.11 -14.84 13.32
C GLY A 385 -3.78 -13.77 14.37
N GLU A 386 -2.55 -13.28 14.45
CA GLU A 386 -2.24 -12.05 15.22
C GLU A 386 -1.31 -11.16 14.39
N ALA A 387 -1.86 -10.06 13.86
CA ALA A 387 -1.12 -9.11 13.01
C ALA A 387 -0.20 -8.19 13.83
N ALA A 388 -0.57 -7.95 15.07
CA ALA A 388 0.12 -7.08 16.00
C ALA A 388 -0.16 -7.50 17.44
N PHE A 389 0.74 -7.14 18.35
CA PHE A 389 0.65 -7.44 19.78
C PHE A 389 0.66 -6.12 20.54
N VAL A 390 -0.22 -5.96 21.52
CA VAL A 390 -0.21 -4.79 22.39
C VAL A 390 0.45 -5.14 23.71
N THR A 391 1.21 -4.20 24.25
CA THR A 391 1.81 -4.31 25.58
C THR A 391 1.85 -2.94 26.24
N ARG A 392 1.80 -2.93 27.57
CA ARG A 392 1.89 -1.72 28.38
C ARG A 392 3.15 -1.77 29.22
N ARG A 393 4.00 -0.75 29.09
CA ARG A 393 5.26 -0.67 29.83
C ARG A 393 5.54 0.77 30.22
N SER A 394 5.91 0.98 31.49
CA SER A 394 6.27 2.30 32.02
C SER A 394 5.20 3.36 31.76
N GLY A 395 3.92 2.99 31.94
CA GLY A 395 2.78 3.90 31.73
C GLY A 395 2.50 4.24 30.27
N LYS A 396 3.03 3.49 29.29
CA LYS A 396 2.78 3.71 27.87
C LYS A 396 2.24 2.45 27.20
N THR A 397 1.42 2.64 26.18
CA THR A 397 0.93 1.56 25.31
C THR A 397 1.81 1.44 24.06
N PHE A 398 2.22 0.22 23.76
CA PHE A 398 3.02 -0.12 22.60
C PHE A 398 2.35 -1.20 21.76
N ILE A 399 2.55 -1.11 20.45
CA ILE A 399 2.10 -2.08 19.45
C ILE A 399 3.35 -2.67 18.80
N LEU A 400 3.45 -4.00 18.79
CA LEU A 400 4.52 -4.76 18.17
C LEU A 400 4.02 -5.47 16.92
N ILE A 401 4.69 -5.28 15.78
CA ILE A 401 4.33 -5.91 14.50
C ILE A 401 5.50 -6.79 14.04
N PRO A 402 5.32 -8.13 13.91
CA PRO A 402 6.37 -9.05 13.50
C PRO A 402 6.63 -9.03 11.99
N TYR A 403 7.90 -9.22 11.60
CA TYR A 403 8.31 -9.39 10.19
C TYR A 403 9.09 -10.67 10.01
N TYR A 404 8.51 -11.60 9.25
CA TYR A 404 9.01 -12.95 9.05
C TYR A 404 10.03 -13.08 7.90
N PRO A 405 10.93 -14.09 7.94
CA PRO A 405 11.83 -14.41 6.84
C PRO A 405 11.07 -14.66 5.53
N GLY A 406 11.64 -14.27 4.39
CA GLY A 406 10.94 -14.36 3.10
C GLY A 406 10.19 -13.08 2.72
N ASN A 407 9.78 -12.27 3.72
CA ASN A 407 9.31 -10.91 3.50
C ASN A 407 10.51 -9.98 3.32
N PHE A 408 11.28 -10.20 2.26
CA PHE A 408 12.46 -9.42 1.91
C PHE A 408 12.03 -8.02 1.44
N VAL A 409 11.64 -7.21 2.42
CA VAL A 409 11.38 -5.76 2.42
C VAL A 409 10.03 -5.32 1.84
N HIS A 410 9.14 -4.99 2.77
CA HIS A 410 8.11 -4.00 2.51
C HIS A 410 8.82 -2.65 2.53
N GLY A 411 9.09 -2.07 1.36
CA GLY A 411 9.79 -0.79 1.24
C GLY A 411 9.31 0.26 2.24
N HIS A 412 8.00 0.32 2.46
CA HIS A 412 7.33 1.11 3.47
C HIS A 412 7.88 0.97 4.88
N ALA A 413 8.10 -0.25 5.35
CA ALA A 413 8.59 -0.50 6.69
C ALA A 413 10.01 0.08 6.87
N ALA A 414 10.86 -0.02 5.84
CA ALA A 414 12.21 0.55 5.89
C ALA A 414 12.22 2.08 5.94
N LYS A 415 11.15 2.77 5.51
CA LYS A 415 11.01 4.23 5.68
C LYS A 415 11.05 4.66 7.15
N LEU A 416 10.66 3.78 8.08
CA LEU A 416 10.75 4.03 9.52
C LEU A 416 12.18 4.08 10.07
N TRP A 417 13.15 3.53 9.33
CA TRP A 417 14.56 3.64 9.69
C TRP A 417 15.08 5.07 9.58
N SER A 418 14.64 5.82 8.56
CA SER A 418 14.98 7.24 8.38
C SER A 418 14.01 8.19 9.07
N ASN A 419 12.77 7.77 9.34
CA ASN A 419 11.78 8.57 10.06
C ASN A 419 11.04 7.76 11.13
N GLN A 420 11.37 8.00 12.40
CA GLN A 420 10.87 7.23 13.54
C GLN A 420 9.44 7.64 13.98
N TYR A 421 8.50 7.64 13.04
CA TYR A 421 7.09 7.89 13.27
C TYR A 421 6.25 7.16 12.22
N GLY A 422 5.17 6.52 12.65
CA GLY A 422 4.23 5.84 11.76
C GLY A 422 2.79 5.95 12.22
N SER A 423 1.89 5.47 11.37
CA SER A 423 0.49 5.23 11.73
C SER A 423 0.11 3.79 11.45
N LEU A 424 -0.89 3.33 12.20
CA LEU A 424 -1.68 2.15 11.90
C LEU A 424 -3.11 2.60 11.69
N MET A 425 -3.67 2.34 10.51
CA MET A 425 -5.09 2.51 10.28
C MET A 425 -5.75 1.13 10.33
N ILE A 426 -6.73 1.03 11.19
CA ILE A 426 -7.58 -0.11 11.42
C ILE A 426 -8.89 0.19 10.71
N TYR A 427 -9.27 -0.65 9.75
CA TYR A 427 -10.52 -0.49 9.00
C TYR A 427 -11.37 -1.76 9.19
N ASP A 428 -12.29 -1.72 10.14
CA ASP A 428 -13.16 -2.85 10.45
C ASP A 428 -14.59 -2.58 9.99
N ASP A 429 -14.90 -2.96 8.77
CA ASP A 429 -16.22 -2.86 8.11
C ASP A 429 -17.10 -4.10 8.35
N HIS A 430 -16.72 -4.98 9.27
CA HIS A 430 -17.38 -6.26 9.50
C HIS A 430 -17.90 -6.39 10.92
N THR A 431 -17.01 -6.33 11.92
CA THR A 431 -17.32 -6.63 13.31
C THR A 431 -17.67 -5.36 14.08
N ALA A 432 -16.71 -4.45 14.21
CA ALA A 432 -16.89 -3.20 14.95
C ALA A 432 -17.45 -2.07 14.09
N ARG A 433 -17.45 -2.17 12.76
CA ARG A 433 -17.91 -1.11 11.85
C ARG A 433 -17.27 0.26 12.16
N THR A 434 -15.97 0.25 12.44
CA THR A 434 -15.22 1.44 12.87
C THR A 434 -13.90 1.54 12.13
N ALA A 435 -13.46 2.77 11.88
CA ALA A 435 -12.10 3.06 11.47
C ALA A 435 -11.34 3.75 12.62
N VAL A 436 -10.11 3.31 12.88
CA VAL A 436 -9.27 3.88 13.94
C VAL A 436 -7.86 4.10 13.41
N THR A 437 -7.34 5.31 13.56
CA THR A 437 -5.93 5.63 13.22
C THR A 437 -5.12 5.83 14.49
N ILE A 438 -4.08 5.03 14.66
CA ILE A 438 -3.16 5.08 15.79
C ILE A 438 -1.83 5.63 15.29
N ASN A 439 -1.38 6.72 15.88
CA ASN A 439 -0.15 7.40 15.48
C ASN A 439 0.85 7.43 16.63
N GLY A 440 2.14 7.39 16.30
CA GLY A 440 3.15 7.71 17.27
C GLY A 440 4.59 7.39 16.85
N PRO A 441 5.54 7.66 17.76
CA PRO A 441 6.93 7.28 17.57
C PRO A 441 7.07 5.79 17.31
N SER A 442 7.92 5.43 16.36
CA SER A 442 8.14 4.04 15.98
C SER A 442 9.62 3.73 15.73
N ARG A 443 10.01 2.47 15.95
CA ARG A 443 11.37 2.00 15.68
C ARG A 443 11.40 0.51 15.35
N VAL A 444 12.48 0.10 14.70
CA VAL A 444 12.79 -1.32 14.45
C VAL A 444 13.42 -1.92 15.71
N LEU A 445 12.98 -3.12 16.09
CA LEU A 445 13.61 -3.97 17.09
C LEU A 445 14.10 -5.27 16.43
N TRP A 446 15.29 -5.70 16.82
CA TRP A 446 15.82 -7.00 16.40
C TRP A 446 15.24 -8.13 17.25
N ARG A 447 15.20 -9.35 16.70
CA ARG A 447 14.70 -10.55 17.37
C ARG A 447 15.16 -10.68 18.83
N GLU A 448 16.46 -10.56 19.10
CA GLU A 448 17.02 -10.73 20.45
C GLU A 448 16.53 -9.66 21.43
N THR A 449 16.29 -8.44 20.91
CA THR A 449 15.74 -7.36 21.73
C THR A 449 14.30 -7.68 22.12
N VAL A 450 13.53 -8.28 21.21
CA VAL A 450 12.16 -8.70 21.52
C VAL A 450 12.12 -9.90 22.45
N GLU A 451 12.94 -10.93 22.22
CA GLU A 451 13.04 -12.09 23.11
C GLU A 451 13.47 -11.70 24.53
N ARG A 452 14.35 -10.71 24.68
CA ARG A 452 14.80 -10.19 25.98
C ARG A 452 13.77 -9.27 26.64
N ASP A 453 13.25 -8.29 25.90
CA ASP A 453 12.46 -7.20 26.48
C ASP A 453 10.95 -7.45 26.47
N PHE A 454 10.49 -8.43 25.68
CA PHE A 454 9.08 -8.83 25.50
C PHE A 454 8.94 -10.36 25.34
N PRO A 455 9.42 -11.17 26.30
CA PRO A 455 9.46 -12.63 26.19
C PRO A 455 8.08 -13.26 25.95
N ASP A 456 7.03 -12.74 26.58
CA ASP A 456 5.67 -13.25 26.41
C ASP A 456 5.16 -13.10 24.98
N ILE A 457 5.45 -11.95 24.34
CA ILE A 457 5.08 -11.70 22.94
C ILE A 457 5.88 -12.61 22.01
N ALA A 458 7.19 -12.78 22.26
CA ALA A 458 8.02 -13.68 21.48
C ALA A 458 7.50 -15.12 21.55
N SER A 459 7.13 -15.60 22.74
CA SER A 459 6.55 -16.93 22.95
C SER A 459 5.18 -17.08 22.27
N ARG A 460 4.27 -16.11 22.40
CA ARG A 460 2.97 -16.13 21.70
C ARG A 460 3.14 -16.22 20.18
N SER A 461 4.04 -15.41 19.62
CA SER A 461 4.33 -15.41 18.19
C SER A 461 4.96 -16.71 17.71
N ALA A 462 5.78 -17.37 18.53
CA ALA A 462 6.37 -18.66 18.20
C ALA A 462 5.37 -19.82 18.29
N ALA A 463 4.39 -19.72 19.21
CA ALA A 463 3.35 -20.72 19.40
C ALA A 463 2.29 -20.72 18.29
N THR A 464 2.25 -19.68 17.45
CA THR A 464 1.25 -19.57 16.38
C THR A 464 1.55 -20.54 15.24
N PRO A 465 0.69 -21.55 14.96
CA PRO A 465 0.91 -22.52 13.90
C PRO A 465 0.96 -21.85 12.53
N GLY A 466 1.76 -22.39 11.60
CA GLY A 466 1.68 -22.01 10.20
C GLY A 466 0.37 -22.47 9.56
N ARG A 467 0.01 -21.89 8.41
CA ARG A 467 -1.18 -22.26 7.63
C ARG A 467 -1.21 -23.75 7.21
N SER A 468 -0.04 -24.38 7.10
CA SER A 468 0.13 -25.82 6.80
C SER A 468 0.26 -26.70 8.05
N GLY A 469 0.19 -26.14 9.25
CA GLY A 469 0.48 -26.84 10.51
C GLY A 469 1.97 -26.96 10.85
N ASP A 470 2.87 -26.55 9.94
CA ASP A 470 4.32 -26.56 10.19
C ASP A 470 4.74 -25.49 11.22
N PRO A 471 5.85 -25.73 11.96
CA PRO A 471 6.44 -24.73 12.83
C PRO A 471 6.79 -23.46 12.08
N THR A 472 6.28 -22.35 12.58
CA THR A 472 6.50 -21.02 12.01
C THR A 472 7.97 -20.59 12.14
N PRO A 473 8.64 -20.13 11.06
CA PRO A 473 9.93 -19.47 11.20
C PRO A 473 9.79 -18.21 12.08
N SER A 474 10.72 -18.00 13.02
CA SER A 474 10.69 -16.83 13.90
C SER A 474 10.83 -15.52 13.12
N PRO A 475 10.20 -14.41 13.57
CA PRO A 475 10.40 -13.10 12.96
C PRO A 475 11.88 -12.69 12.92
N GLU A 476 12.32 -12.05 11.83
CA GLU A 476 13.67 -11.49 11.70
C GLU A 476 13.84 -10.21 12.50
N TYR A 477 12.80 -9.39 12.52
CA TYR A 477 12.71 -8.12 13.22
C TYR A 477 11.24 -7.76 13.49
N TRP A 478 11.05 -6.73 14.30
CA TRP A 478 9.76 -6.24 14.74
C TRP A 478 9.71 -4.73 14.63
N TYR A 479 8.52 -4.17 14.45
CA TYR A 479 8.30 -2.75 14.71
C TYR A 479 7.65 -2.58 16.06
N LEU A 480 8.23 -1.69 16.85
CA LEU A 480 7.62 -1.16 18.06
C LEU A 480 7.08 0.23 17.74
N GLN A 481 5.78 0.42 17.88
CA GLN A 481 5.13 1.73 17.82
C GLN A 481 4.55 2.08 19.19
N GLU A 482 4.86 3.27 19.70
CA GLU A 482 4.13 3.86 20.82
C GLU A 482 2.78 4.37 20.30
N ALA A 483 1.68 3.96 20.93
CA ALA A 483 0.37 4.56 20.68
C ALA A 483 0.32 5.90 21.41
N ALA A 484 0.59 7.00 20.72
CA ALA A 484 0.64 8.34 21.35
C ALA A 484 -0.64 9.15 21.06
N GLU A 485 -1.23 8.95 19.89
CA GLU A 485 -2.45 9.61 19.43
C GLU A 485 -3.36 8.54 18.81
N LEU A 486 -4.65 8.62 19.10
CA LEU A 486 -5.66 7.74 18.55
C LEU A 486 -6.82 8.58 18.03
N ALA A 487 -7.19 8.40 16.76
CA ALA A 487 -8.35 9.04 16.16
C ALA A 487 -9.35 7.95 15.76
N GLN A 488 -10.54 7.95 16.38
CA GLN A 488 -11.66 7.11 15.96
C GLN A 488 -12.50 7.88 14.94
N GLN A 489 -12.88 7.24 13.84
CA GLN A 489 -13.81 7.82 12.88
C GLN A 489 -15.20 7.93 13.50
N THR A 490 -15.82 9.10 13.42
CA THR A 490 -17.20 9.36 13.91
C THR A 490 -18.22 8.50 13.16
N GLU A 491 -18.11 8.47 11.82
CA GLU A 491 -19.08 7.79 10.98
C GLU A 491 -18.86 6.27 11.02
N PRO A 492 -19.91 5.47 11.29
CA PRO A 492 -19.79 4.02 11.23
C PRO A 492 -19.50 3.56 9.80
N LEU A 493 -18.70 2.50 9.67
CA LEU A 493 -18.39 1.91 8.37
C LEU A 493 -19.59 1.15 7.81
N ALA A 494 -19.79 1.25 6.50
CA ALA A 494 -20.75 0.43 5.80
C ALA A 494 -20.37 -1.05 5.94
N ALA A 495 -21.36 -1.89 6.22
CA ALA A 495 -21.11 -3.32 6.38
C ALA A 495 -20.71 -3.93 5.03
N HIS A 496 -19.55 -4.57 4.99
CA HIS A 496 -19.15 -5.37 3.84
C HIS A 496 -19.05 -6.84 4.23
N ALA A 497 -20.08 -7.61 3.84
CA ALA A 497 -20.03 -9.05 3.88
C ALA A 497 -19.14 -9.53 2.72
N LEU A 498 -17.97 -10.09 3.04
CA LEU A 498 -17.19 -10.81 2.05
C LEU A 498 -17.73 -12.24 1.96
N ASP A 499 -17.83 -12.79 0.75
CA ASP A 499 -18.28 -14.17 0.54
C ASP A 499 -17.36 -15.16 1.28
N PRO A 500 -17.86 -15.96 2.24
CA PRO A 500 -17.09 -16.98 2.95
C PRO A 500 -16.50 -18.05 2.04
N GLN A 501 -17.07 -18.28 0.85
CA GLN A 501 -16.62 -19.26 -0.13
C GLN A 501 -15.49 -18.75 -1.03
N ARG A 502 -15.04 -17.50 -0.83
CA ARG A 502 -13.98 -16.91 -1.65
C ARG A 502 -12.71 -17.77 -1.59
N PRO A 503 -12.06 -18.04 -2.74
CA PRO A 503 -10.77 -18.70 -2.76
C PRO A 503 -9.75 -17.86 -2.00
N THR A 504 -9.09 -18.47 -1.02
CA THR A 504 -7.97 -17.86 -0.33
C THR A 504 -6.86 -17.52 -1.33
N CYS A 505 -6.19 -16.38 -1.14
CA CYS A 505 -5.02 -16.05 -1.95
C CYS A 505 -4.00 -17.20 -1.89
N SER A 506 -3.51 -17.61 -3.07
CA SER A 506 -2.52 -18.70 -3.23
C SER A 506 -1.07 -18.22 -3.10
N ILE A 507 -0.87 -16.91 -2.96
CA ILE A 507 0.44 -16.32 -2.70
C ILE A 507 0.66 -16.42 -1.18
N SER A 508 1.84 -16.88 -0.74
CA SER A 508 2.22 -16.98 0.69
C SER A 508 3.29 -15.94 1.01
N ALA A 509 3.04 -15.04 1.97
CA ALA A 509 4.00 -14.07 2.50
C ALA A 509 4.92 -14.70 3.57
N GLY A 510 4.51 -15.81 4.18
CA GLY A 510 5.31 -16.59 5.12
C GLY A 510 6.20 -17.59 4.41
N GLY A 511 7.34 -17.14 3.87
CA GLY A 511 8.53 -17.95 3.67
C GLY A 511 8.33 -19.37 3.12
N HIS A 512 7.97 -19.49 1.85
CA HIS A 512 8.30 -20.57 0.88
C HIS A 512 7.47 -20.35 -0.39
N ALA A 513 7.29 -19.08 -0.81
CA ALA A 513 6.68 -18.80 -2.10
C ALA A 513 7.60 -19.37 -3.19
N LYS A 514 7.24 -20.54 -3.73
CA LYS A 514 7.55 -20.88 -5.11
C LYS A 514 6.91 -19.77 -5.95
N HIS A 515 7.68 -18.73 -6.25
CA HIS A 515 7.29 -17.56 -7.05
C HIS A 515 7.05 -17.95 -8.52
N ASP A 516 6.18 -18.92 -8.76
CA ASP A 516 5.97 -19.48 -10.10
C ASP A 516 4.76 -18.81 -10.77
N LYS A 517 3.82 -18.25 -9.98
CA LYS A 517 2.76 -17.37 -10.48
C LYS A 517 3.15 -15.91 -10.30
N LYS A 518 3.63 -15.28 -11.37
CA LYS A 518 3.54 -13.82 -11.51
C LYS A 518 2.04 -13.48 -11.52
N PRO A 519 1.55 -12.54 -10.69
CA PRO A 519 0.20 -12.02 -10.89
C PRO A 519 0.06 -11.61 -12.36
N THR A 520 -0.99 -12.05 -13.05
CA THR A 520 -1.17 -11.86 -14.50
C THR A 520 -1.04 -10.38 -14.90
N TYR A 521 -1.40 -9.47 -14.00
CA TYR A 521 -1.30 -8.01 -14.13
C TYR A 521 0.16 -7.49 -14.25
N PHE A 522 1.14 -8.28 -13.82
CA PHE A 522 2.59 -8.06 -13.93
C PHE A 522 3.27 -8.95 -14.97
N ALA A 523 2.55 -9.48 -15.95
CA ALA A 523 3.14 -9.98 -17.19
C ALA A 523 3.74 -8.82 -18.02
N THR A 524 4.59 -8.01 -17.38
CA THR A 524 5.26 -6.80 -17.87
C THR A 524 6.56 -7.17 -18.56
N ILE A 525 6.50 -7.95 -19.63
CA ILE A 525 7.66 -7.98 -20.53
C ILE A 525 7.86 -6.60 -21.18
N SER A 526 6.83 -5.73 -21.19
CA SER A 526 6.82 -4.43 -21.88
C SER A 526 7.27 -3.20 -21.08
N GLU A 527 7.13 -3.16 -19.75
CA GLU A 527 7.50 -1.96 -18.98
C GLU A 527 8.91 -2.07 -18.39
N LYS A 528 9.70 -0.99 -18.57
CA LYS A 528 11.07 -0.92 -18.06
C LYS A 528 11.10 -1.00 -16.53
N PRO A 529 12.15 -1.59 -15.94
CA PRO A 529 12.40 -1.52 -14.50
C PRO A 529 12.43 -0.07 -14.00
N TYR A 530 12.24 0.11 -12.69
CA TYR A 530 12.34 1.41 -12.05
C TYR A 530 13.75 2.02 -12.24
N ASP A 531 13.80 3.29 -12.65
CA ASP A 531 15.03 4.05 -12.86
C ASP A 531 15.05 5.30 -11.96
N VAL A 532 15.84 5.27 -10.89
CA VAL A 532 15.88 6.38 -9.93
C VAL A 532 16.47 7.66 -10.53
N ALA A 533 17.45 7.56 -11.45
CA ALA A 533 18.03 8.76 -12.06
C ALA A 533 16.98 9.48 -12.91
N ARG A 534 16.28 8.72 -13.75
CA ARG A 534 15.12 9.22 -14.51
C ARG A 534 14.03 9.75 -13.58
N GLN A 535 13.82 9.13 -12.42
CA GLN A 535 12.83 9.64 -11.47
C GLN A 535 13.21 11.02 -10.93
N HIS A 536 14.48 11.24 -10.55
CA HIS A 536 14.94 12.56 -10.10
C HIS A 536 14.82 13.61 -11.20
N GLU A 537 15.11 13.26 -12.46
CA GLU A 537 14.89 14.15 -13.60
C GLU A 537 13.41 14.55 -13.74
N ARG A 538 12.50 13.58 -13.62
CA ARG A 538 11.05 13.83 -13.66
C ARG A 538 10.58 14.68 -12.47
N GLU A 539 11.08 14.42 -11.26
CA GLU A 539 10.76 15.22 -10.08
C GLU A 539 11.22 16.67 -10.24
N ALA A 540 12.41 16.88 -10.82
CA ALA A 540 12.95 18.21 -11.10
C ALA A 540 12.17 18.94 -12.19
N ALA A 541 11.73 18.24 -13.24
CA ALA A 541 10.87 18.79 -14.30
C ALA A 541 9.44 19.10 -13.81
N GLY A 542 9.02 18.44 -12.72
CA GLY A 542 7.67 18.53 -12.18
C GLY A 542 6.67 17.63 -12.91
N ARG A 543 5.41 17.73 -12.50
CA ARG A 543 4.31 16.91 -13.05
C ARG A 543 4.06 17.25 -14.53
N PRO A 544 4.01 16.27 -15.45
CA PRO A 544 3.70 16.53 -16.84
C PRO A 544 2.25 17.00 -17.01
N ARG A 545 2.03 17.82 -18.04
CA ARG A 545 0.72 18.36 -18.45
C ARG A 545 0.50 18.00 -19.92
N ASP A 546 -0.77 17.86 -20.30
CA ASP A 546 -1.16 17.54 -21.67
C ASP A 546 -2.44 18.30 -22.05
N PRO A 547 -2.36 19.62 -22.28
CA PRO A 547 -3.56 20.42 -22.58
C PRO A 547 -4.29 19.98 -23.86
N ALA A 548 -3.61 19.28 -24.77
CA ALA A 548 -4.18 18.74 -25.99
C ALA A 548 -4.90 17.39 -25.78
N GLY A 549 -4.72 16.75 -24.62
CA GLY A 549 -5.33 15.47 -24.24
C GLY A 549 -4.87 14.29 -25.09
N PHE A 550 -3.69 14.37 -25.72
CA PHE A 550 -3.15 13.31 -26.56
C PHE A 550 -2.84 12.04 -25.75
N GLU A 551 -2.09 12.18 -24.66
CA GLU A 551 -1.73 11.09 -23.74
C GLU A 551 -2.98 10.49 -23.10
N HIS A 552 -3.96 11.33 -22.76
CA HIS A 552 -5.24 10.87 -22.23
C HIS A 552 -6.00 9.99 -23.23
N ARG A 553 -6.13 10.42 -24.49
CA ARG A 553 -6.81 9.64 -25.54
C ARG A 553 -6.08 8.34 -25.83
N GLN A 554 -4.75 8.36 -25.92
CA GLN A 554 -3.96 7.15 -26.11
C GLN A 554 -4.14 6.16 -24.95
N TRP A 555 -4.12 6.67 -23.72
CA TRP A 555 -4.34 5.87 -22.54
C TRP A 555 -5.73 5.24 -22.51
N ALA A 556 -6.78 6.03 -22.76
CA ALA A 556 -8.16 5.55 -22.82
C ALA A 556 -8.31 4.40 -23.83
N HIS A 557 -7.70 4.53 -25.01
CA HIS A 557 -7.67 3.46 -26.00
C HIS A 557 -6.88 2.23 -25.52
N ALA A 558 -5.69 2.42 -24.95
CA ALA A 558 -4.83 1.34 -24.49
C ALA A 558 -5.41 0.55 -23.31
N VAL A 559 -6.17 1.21 -22.42
CA VAL A 559 -6.73 0.60 -21.20
C VAL A 559 -8.09 -0.06 -21.42
N GLN A 560 -8.82 0.31 -22.47
CA GLN A 560 -10.21 -0.08 -22.66
C GLN A 560 -10.42 -1.60 -22.56
N SER A 561 -9.64 -2.40 -23.29
CA SER A 561 -9.78 -3.85 -23.27
C SER A 561 -9.47 -4.46 -21.90
N CYS A 562 -8.45 -3.95 -21.21
CA CYS A 562 -8.12 -4.40 -19.85
C CYS A 562 -9.24 -4.05 -18.86
N LEU A 563 -9.87 -2.88 -19.01
CA LEU A 563 -10.97 -2.43 -18.17
C LEU A 563 -12.22 -3.30 -18.38
N GLU A 564 -12.55 -3.62 -19.64
CA GLU A 564 -13.65 -4.53 -19.99
C GLU A 564 -13.42 -5.94 -19.43
N GLN A 565 -12.23 -6.51 -19.63
CA GLN A 565 -11.87 -7.81 -19.07
C GLN A 565 -11.96 -7.82 -17.54
N ARG A 566 -11.48 -6.75 -16.90
CA ARG A 566 -11.53 -6.63 -15.45
C ARG A 566 -12.97 -6.56 -14.93
N ARG A 567 -13.82 -5.75 -15.57
CA ARG A 567 -15.26 -5.67 -15.22
C ARG A 567 -15.96 -7.01 -15.42
N ALA A 568 -15.71 -7.70 -16.54
CA ALA A 568 -16.27 -9.02 -16.79
C ALA A 568 -15.82 -10.04 -15.73
N HIS A 569 -14.54 -10.01 -15.35
CA HIS A 569 -14.02 -10.85 -14.29
C HIS A 569 -14.68 -10.57 -12.93
N LEU A 570 -14.77 -9.30 -12.53
CA LEU A 570 -15.43 -8.90 -11.29
C LEU A 570 -16.90 -9.31 -11.27
N ASN A 571 -17.64 -9.09 -12.36
CA ASN A 571 -19.04 -9.51 -12.50
C ASN A 571 -19.20 -11.03 -12.40
N ALA A 572 -18.29 -11.80 -13.02
CA ALA A 572 -18.31 -13.26 -12.94
C ALA A 572 -18.04 -13.76 -11.51
N CYS A 573 -17.14 -13.10 -10.78
CA CYS A 573 -16.80 -13.44 -9.39
C CYS A 573 -17.91 -13.08 -8.39
N LEU A 574 -18.68 -12.04 -8.66
CA LEU A 574 -19.79 -11.59 -7.81
C LEU A 574 -21.12 -12.33 -8.08
N GLY A 575 -21.18 -13.15 -9.13
CA GLY A 575 -22.42 -13.76 -9.61
C GLY A 575 -23.41 -12.73 -10.19
N ALA A 576 -24.27 -13.14 -11.11
CA ALA A 576 -25.37 -12.31 -11.59
C ALA A 576 -26.43 -12.12 -10.48
N GLY A 577 -26.14 -11.29 -9.47
CA GLY A 577 -27.09 -11.03 -8.38
C GLY A 577 -26.59 -10.32 -7.11
N ALA A 578 -25.29 -10.06 -6.90
CA ALA A 578 -24.81 -9.57 -5.60
C ALA A 578 -23.87 -8.34 -5.67
N PHE A 579 -24.38 -7.23 -6.19
CA PHE A 579 -23.94 -5.89 -5.77
C PHE A 579 -25.15 -4.98 -5.64
N ASN A 580 -25.96 -5.21 -4.60
CA ASN A 580 -26.82 -4.16 -4.07
C ASN A 580 -26.02 -3.48 -2.97
N PRO A 581 -25.47 -2.26 -3.16
CA PRO A 581 -25.07 -1.47 -2.01
C PRO A 581 -26.30 -1.39 -1.11
N ALA A 582 -26.16 -1.76 0.17
CA ALA A 582 -27.25 -1.62 1.12
C ALA A 582 -27.77 -0.18 1.01
N PRO A 583 -29.09 0.05 0.95
CA PRO A 583 -29.63 1.40 0.90
C PRO A 583 -29.07 2.18 2.11
N PRO A 584 -28.69 3.45 1.93
CA PRO A 584 -28.12 4.25 3.00
C PRO A 584 -29.07 4.23 4.21
N PRO A 585 -28.54 4.28 5.45
CA PRO A 585 -29.38 4.38 6.63
C PRO A 585 -30.30 5.60 6.45
N ALA A 586 -31.60 5.38 6.62
CA ALA A 586 -32.57 6.46 6.54
C ALA A 586 -32.17 7.55 7.55
N HIS A 587 -31.78 8.72 7.04
CA HIS A 587 -31.54 9.87 7.89
C HIS A 587 -32.86 10.23 8.57
N PRO A 588 -32.86 10.50 9.89
CA PRO A 588 -34.04 11.04 10.54
C PRO A 588 -34.36 12.39 9.91
N ALA A 589 -35.58 12.51 9.36
CA ALA A 589 -36.07 13.75 8.78
C ALA A 589 -35.90 14.91 9.78
N ARG A 590 -35.27 15.99 9.34
CA ARG A 590 -35.38 17.32 9.94
C ARG A 590 -35.67 18.33 8.85
#